data_AF-A0A939D1I4-F1
#
_entry.id   AF-A0A939D1I4-F1
#
_cell.length_a   1.000
_cell.length_b   1.000
_cell.length_c   1.000
_cell.angle_alpha   90.00
_cell.angle_beta   90.00
_cell.angle_gamma   90.00
#
_symmetry.space_group_name_H-M   'P 1'
#
loop_
_entity.id
_entity.type
_entity.pdbx_description
1 polymer ?
#
loop_
_entity_poly.entity_id
_entity_poly.type
_entity_poly.pdbx_seq_one_letter_code
_entity_poly.pdbx_strand_id
1 'polypeptide(L)'
;MKLIQILKLAVIPVLTVLSFVSTSNKVLADYLNSQGSGGNYRYELWSTDDNNYYYLKVWLYEASPESNPYNITRAFPSTREALIYFDCNYAEKNLPECSQ
;
A
#
# COMPACT_ATOMS: atom_id res chain seq x y z
N MET A 1 45.05 30.16 -11.50
CA MET A 1 43.57 30.31 -11.59
C MET A 1 42.96 29.25 -12.53
N LYS A 2 43.03 27.95 -12.21
CA LYS A 2 42.41 26.89 -13.07
C LYS A 2 41.77 25.72 -12.29
N LEU A 3 42.20 25.44 -11.05
CA LEU A 3 41.67 24.33 -10.26
C LEU A 3 40.33 24.62 -9.56
N ILE A 4 40.10 25.86 -9.12
CA ILE A 4 38.89 26.26 -8.38
C ILE A 4 37.64 26.29 -9.30
N GLN A 5 37.81 26.52 -10.60
CA GLN A 5 36.72 26.50 -11.58
C GLN A 5 36.24 25.07 -11.88
N ILE A 6 37.13 24.08 -11.86
CA ILE A 6 36.79 22.68 -12.11
C ILE A 6 36.06 22.08 -10.91
N LEU A 7 36.44 22.46 -9.67
CA LEU A 7 35.77 21.99 -8.46
C LEU A 7 34.32 22.50 -8.34
N LYS A 8 34.00 23.69 -8.87
CA LYS A 8 32.63 24.22 -8.85
C LYS A 8 31.71 23.60 -9.90
N LEU A 9 32.25 23.03 -10.99
CA LEU A 9 31.44 22.46 -12.09
C LEU A 9 30.97 21.03 -11.81
N ALA A 10 31.65 20.28 -10.94
CA ALA A 10 31.36 18.87 -10.70
C ALA A 10 30.49 18.59 -9.45
N VAL A 11 30.32 19.59 -8.56
CA VAL A 11 29.63 19.39 -7.27
C VAL A 11 28.11 19.63 -7.38
N ILE A 12 27.66 20.37 -8.38
CA ILE A 12 26.24 20.71 -8.58
C ILE A 12 25.40 19.54 -9.12
N PRO A 13 25.87 18.68 -10.06
CA PRO A 13 25.04 17.61 -10.60
C PRO A 13 24.99 16.35 -9.71
N VAL A 14 25.87 16.23 -8.70
CA VAL A 14 25.87 15.04 -7.81
C VAL A 14 24.81 15.16 -6.71
N LEU A 15 24.49 16.38 -6.24
CA LEU A 15 23.46 16.58 -5.22
C LEU A 15 22.03 16.34 -5.75
N THR A 16 21.77 16.57 -7.03
CA THR A 16 20.43 16.34 -7.61
C THR A 16 20.10 14.86 -7.74
N VAL A 17 21.07 13.98 -8.00
CA VAL A 17 20.82 12.52 -8.14
C VAL A 17 20.52 11.86 -6.78
N LEU A 18 21.19 12.27 -5.71
CA LEU A 18 20.96 11.73 -4.36
C LEU A 18 19.62 12.16 -3.73
N SER A 19 18.99 13.20 -4.28
CA SER A 19 17.69 13.69 -3.82
C SER A 19 16.50 12.86 -4.33
N PHE A 20 16.69 12.06 -5.39
CA PHE A 20 15.63 11.20 -5.93
C PHE A 20 15.54 9.83 -5.26
N VAL A 21 16.53 9.42 -4.46
CA VAL A 21 16.56 8.09 -3.82
C VAL A 21 15.95 8.11 -2.41
N SER A 22 15.73 9.30 -1.83
CA SER A 22 15.36 9.44 -0.41
C SER A 22 13.88 9.74 -0.13
N THR A 23 13.02 9.84 -1.15
CA THR A 23 11.59 10.15 -0.92
C THR A 23 10.68 8.93 -0.66
N SER A 24 11.17 7.69 -0.72
CA SER A 24 10.28 6.53 -0.76
C SER A 24 9.96 5.83 0.57
N ASN A 25 10.31 6.38 1.74
CA ASN A 25 10.08 5.64 3.00
C ASN A 25 8.89 6.14 3.84
N LYS A 26 8.43 7.38 3.65
CA LYS A 26 7.30 7.91 4.44
C LYS A 26 5.92 7.53 3.87
N VAL A 27 5.82 7.30 2.56
CA VAL A 27 4.60 6.77 1.91
C VAL A 27 4.47 5.25 2.11
N LEU A 28 5.59 4.54 2.26
CA LEU A 28 5.61 3.09 2.49
C LEU A 28 5.15 2.68 3.89
N ALA A 29 5.30 3.56 4.90
CA ALA A 29 4.81 3.29 6.24
C ALA A 29 3.27 3.42 6.32
N ASP A 30 2.67 4.37 5.60
CA ASP A 30 1.20 4.47 5.49
C ASP A 30 0.58 3.34 4.64
N TYR A 31 1.40 2.62 3.87
CA TYR A 31 0.99 1.40 3.16
C TYR A 31 0.76 0.21 4.10
N LEU A 32 1.33 0.23 5.32
CA LEU A 32 1.22 -0.85 6.30
C LEU A 32 -0.12 -0.89 7.04
N ASN A 33 -0.98 0.12 6.87
CA ASN A 33 -2.37 0.11 7.36
C ASN A 33 -3.28 0.71 6.29
N SER A 34 -3.30 0.12 5.09
CA SER A 34 -4.30 0.50 4.10
C SER A 34 -5.68 0.08 4.59
N GLN A 35 -6.48 1.06 5.02
CA GLN A 35 -7.89 0.88 5.31
C GLN A 35 -8.72 1.40 4.14
N GLY A 36 -9.91 0.83 3.96
CA GLY A 36 -10.84 1.29 2.94
C GLY A 36 -12.24 0.76 3.17
N SER A 37 -13.15 1.15 2.28
CA SER A 37 -14.54 0.71 2.32
C SER A 37 -15.11 0.50 0.92
N GLY A 38 -16.18 -0.30 0.87
CA GLY A 38 -16.91 -0.59 -0.36
C GLY A 38 -18.15 -1.42 -0.03
N GLY A 39 -19.25 -1.14 -0.74
CA GLY A 39 -20.55 -1.71 -0.40
C GLY A 39 -20.92 -1.40 1.07
N ASN A 40 -21.36 -2.44 1.78
CA ASN A 40 -21.68 -2.37 3.21
C ASN A 40 -20.51 -2.80 4.11
N TYR A 41 -19.27 -2.75 3.61
CA TYR A 41 -18.11 -3.28 4.30
C TYR A 41 -16.95 -2.28 4.36
N ARG A 42 -16.11 -2.44 5.38
CA ARG A 42 -14.81 -1.79 5.49
C ARG A 42 -13.72 -2.83 5.73
N TYR A 43 -12.50 -2.54 5.32
CA TYR A 43 -11.37 -3.43 5.49
C TYR A 43 -10.17 -2.73 6.10
N GLU A 44 -9.30 -3.55 6.70
CA GLU A 44 -7.92 -3.22 7.00
C GLU A 44 -7.02 -4.25 6.33
N LEU A 45 -5.99 -3.78 5.64
CA LEU A 45 -4.95 -4.59 5.02
C LEU A 45 -3.81 -4.84 6.00
N TRP A 46 -3.44 -6.10 6.13
CA TRP A 46 -2.37 -6.57 6.98
C TRP A 46 -1.36 -7.39 6.16
N SER A 47 -0.08 -7.32 6.52
CA SER A 47 0.94 -8.24 6.04
C SER A 47 1.30 -9.28 7.10
N THR A 48 1.85 -10.41 6.67
CA THR A 48 2.53 -11.36 7.54
C THR A 48 3.88 -10.80 8.01
N ASP A 49 4.44 -11.35 9.09
CA ASP A 49 5.71 -10.87 9.67
C ASP A 49 6.89 -10.92 8.69
N ASP A 50 6.85 -11.85 7.74
CA ASP A 50 7.83 -12.01 6.67
C ASP A 50 7.55 -11.12 5.44
N ASN A 51 6.46 -10.34 5.46
CA ASN A 51 5.95 -9.51 4.36
C ASN A 51 5.75 -10.25 3.03
N ASN A 52 5.67 -11.58 3.06
CA ASN A 52 5.48 -12.39 1.85
C ASN A 52 4.00 -12.49 1.45
N TYR A 53 3.10 -12.26 2.40
CA TYR A 53 1.67 -12.39 2.18
C TYR A 53 0.89 -11.25 2.81
N TYR A 54 -0.29 -11.03 2.25
CA TYR A 54 -1.24 -10.01 2.66
C TYR A 54 -2.60 -10.60 2.90
N TYR A 55 -3.35 -10.06 3.84
CA TYR A 55 -4.73 -10.47 4.09
C TYR A 55 -5.54 -9.27 4.57
N LEU A 56 -6.85 -9.37 4.39
CA LEU A 56 -7.81 -8.39 4.84
C LEU A 56 -8.54 -8.88 6.08
N LYS A 57 -8.64 -8.00 7.06
CA LYS A 57 -9.70 -8.06 8.07
C LYS A 57 -10.84 -7.20 7.56
N VAL A 58 -12.06 -7.73 7.61
CA VAL A 58 -13.25 -7.09 7.03
C VAL A 58 -14.31 -6.96 8.11
N TRP A 59 -14.94 -5.81 8.18
CA TRP A 59 -16.07 -5.50 9.05
C TRP A 59 -17.26 -5.07 8.22
N LEU A 60 -18.47 -5.22 8.78
CA LEU A 60 -19.59 -4.42 8.31
C LEU A 60 -19.26 -2.94 8.53
N TYR A 61 -19.71 -2.09 7.61
CA TYR A 61 -19.43 -0.65 7.65
C TYR A 61 -19.92 -0.01 8.95
N GLU A 62 -21.09 -0.43 9.43
CA GLU A 62 -21.71 0.08 10.66
C GLU A 62 -21.20 -0.60 11.94
N ALA A 63 -20.33 -1.60 11.84
CA ALA A 63 -19.82 -2.30 13.01
C ALA A 63 -18.89 -1.39 13.84
N SER A 64 -19.03 -1.47 15.17
CA SER A 64 -18.20 -0.73 16.13
C SER A 64 -16.70 -0.88 15.81
N PRO A 65 -15.88 0.18 15.94
CA PRO A 65 -14.43 0.11 15.74
C PRO A 65 -13.75 -0.97 16.58
N GLU A 66 -14.27 -1.25 17.78
CA GLU A 66 -13.70 -2.24 18.71
C GLU A 66 -14.28 -3.65 18.52
N SER A 67 -15.20 -3.82 17.57
CA SER A 67 -15.77 -5.14 17.29
C SER A 67 -14.78 -6.06 16.57
N ASN A 68 -14.98 -7.36 16.75
CA ASN A 68 -14.25 -8.35 15.97
C ASN A 68 -14.61 -8.22 14.48
N PRO A 69 -13.64 -8.49 13.57
CA PRO A 69 -13.92 -8.50 12.14
C PRO A 69 -15.00 -9.51 11.82
N TYR A 70 -15.89 -9.14 10.91
CA TYR A 70 -16.89 -10.02 10.30
C TYR A 70 -16.21 -11.21 9.62
N ASN A 71 -15.09 -10.96 8.92
CA ASN A 71 -14.31 -11.99 8.27
C ASN A 71 -12.82 -11.63 8.22
N ILE A 72 -11.96 -12.64 8.24
CA ILE A 72 -10.54 -12.52 7.92
C ILE A 72 -10.29 -13.37 6.68
N THR A 73 -9.85 -12.72 5.61
CA THR A 73 -9.64 -13.38 4.31
C THR A 73 -8.43 -14.30 4.33
N ARG A 74 -8.32 -15.14 3.29
CA ARG A 74 -7.09 -15.90 3.01
C ARG A 74 -5.89 -14.97 2.77
N ALA A 75 -4.69 -15.55 2.82
CA ALA A 75 -3.48 -14.89 2.39
C ALA A 75 -3.42 -14.71 0.86
N PHE A 76 -2.89 -13.58 0.42
CA PHE A 76 -2.65 -13.21 -0.97
C PHE A 76 -1.15 -12.87 -1.15
N PRO A 77 -0.55 -13.20 -2.30
CA PRO A 77 0.86 -12.93 -2.59
C PRO A 77 1.14 -11.43 -2.84
N SER A 78 0.10 -10.62 -3.07
CA SER A 78 0.23 -9.17 -3.21
C SER A 78 -0.97 -8.44 -2.63
N THR A 79 -0.75 -7.20 -2.23
CA THR A 79 -1.81 -6.27 -1.83
C THR A 79 -2.83 -6.04 -2.94
N ARG A 80 -2.39 -5.98 -4.19
CA ARG A 80 -3.28 -5.82 -5.35
C ARG A 80 -4.30 -6.94 -5.41
N GLU A 81 -3.86 -8.18 -5.24
CA GLU A 81 -4.77 -9.34 -5.22
C GLU A 81 -5.74 -9.31 -4.04
N ALA A 82 -5.27 -8.91 -2.86
CA ALA A 82 -6.13 -8.73 -1.69
C ALA A 82 -7.21 -7.67 -1.95
N LEU A 83 -6.84 -6.51 -2.51
CA LEU A 83 -7.78 -5.42 -2.80
C LEU A 83 -8.75 -5.76 -3.94
N ILE A 84 -8.30 -6.46 -4.99
CA ILE A 84 -9.20 -6.97 -6.03
C ILE A 84 -10.22 -7.93 -5.40
N TYR A 85 -9.77 -8.84 -4.53
CA TYR A 85 -10.69 -9.74 -3.82
C TYR A 85 -11.74 -8.96 -3.03
N PHE A 86 -11.35 -7.89 -2.33
CA PHE A 86 -12.31 -7.03 -1.64
C PHE A 86 -13.33 -6.41 -2.60
N ASP A 87 -12.82 -5.82 -3.69
CA ASP A 87 -13.63 -5.13 -4.67
C ASP A 87 -14.68 -6.06 -5.31
N CYS A 88 -14.30 -7.30 -5.60
CA CYS A 88 -15.19 -8.29 -6.23
C CYS A 88 -16.19 -8.91 -5.26
N ASN A 89 -15.79 -9.17 -4.01
CA ASN A 89 -16.60 -9.98 -3.08
C ASN A 89 -17.39 -9.16 -2.07
N TYR A 90 -16.99 -7.91 -1.80
CA TYR A 90 -17.63 -7.07 -0.78
C TYR A 90 -18.10 -5.74 -1.34
N ALA A 91 -17.29 -5.09 -2.19
CA ALA A 91 -17.69 -3.83 -2.80
C ALA A 91 -18.59 -4.01 -4.03
N GLU A 92 -18.81 -5.27 -4.45
CA GLU A 92 -19.62 -5.66 -5.61
C GLU A 92 -19.26 -4.86 -6.88
N LYS A 93 -17.97 -4.50 -7.02
CA LYS A 93 -17.50 -3.79 -8.21
C LYS A 93 -17.49 -4.75 -9.39
N ASN A 94 -17.94 -4.26 -10.54
CA ASN A 94 -17.85 -4.99 -11.79
C ASN A 94 -16.50 -4.69 -12.46
N LEU A 95 -15.42 -5.31 -11.96
CA LEU A 95 -14.09 -5.22 -12.57
C LEU A 95 -13.84 -6.43 -13.48
N PRO A 96 -13.03 -6.29 -14.55
CA PRO A 96 -12.60 -7.42 -15.38
C PRO A 96 -11.93 -8.54 -14.58
N GLU A 97 -11.25 -8.20 -13.49
CA GLU A 97 -10.59 -9.14 -12.59
C GLU A 97 -11.56 -9.91 -11.67
N CYS A 98 -12.84 -9.54 -11.62
CA CYS A 98 -13.85 -10.20 -10.80
C CYS A 98 -14.52 -11.40 -11.45
N SER A 99 -14.39 -11.54 -12.77
CA SER A 99 -14.81 -12.74 -13.49
C SER A 99 -13.76 -13.84 -13.31
N GLN A 100 -13.94 -14.66 -12.27
CA GLN A 100 -13.39 -16.01 -12.20
C GLN A 100 -14.40 -17.03 -12.73
#